data_AF-C6WF29-F1
#
_entry.id   AF-C6WF29-F1
#
_cell.length_a   1.000
_cell.length_b   1.000
_cell.length_c   1.000
_cell.angle_alpha   90.00
_cell.angle_beta   90.00
_cell.angle_gamma   90.00
#
_symmetry.space_group_name_H-M   'P 1'
#
loop_
_entity.id
_entity.type
_entity.pdbx_description
1 polymer ?
#
loop_
_entity_poly.entity_id
_entity_poly.type
_entity_poly.pdbx_seq_one_letter_code
_entity_poly.pdbx_strand_id
1 'polypeptide(L)'
;MADKKTVFIAFAMEDERDRDLFVGQRLNSRTPYEYTDMSVKEPYETQWKERVLARVRRSHGVIALISPSTVQAEGQLWEIECAVEEGKPLLGIFIKEQRIKPAVMGSAPCVAWTWKAVEDFIDGL
;
A
#
# COMPACT_ATOMS: atom_id res chain seq x y z
N MET A 1 -17.02 -18.73 4.94
CA MET A 1 -16.60 -17.63 4.03
C MET A 1 -15.22 -17.24 4.52
N ALA A 2 -14.18 -17.35 3.69
CA ALA A 2 -12.85 -16.93 4.12
C ALA A 2 -12.88 -15.43 4.42
N ASP A 3 -12.45 -15.03 5.62
CA ASP A 3 -12.40 -13.63 6.02
C ASP A 3 -11.52 -12.84 5.03
N LYS A 4 -12.11 -11.87 4.34
CA LYS A 4 -11.38 -11.03 3.38
C LYS A 4 -10.33 -10.22 4.12
N LYS A 5 -9.07 -10.31 3.68
CA LYS A 5 -7.97 -9.55 4.26
C LYS A 5 -8.10 -8.07 3.88
N THR A 6 -8.19 -7.21 4.88
CA THR A 6 -8.11 -5.75 4.68
C THR A 6 -6.65 -5.33 4.50
N VAL A 7 -6.34 -4.62 3.42
CA VAL A 7 -4.98 -4.15 3.09
C VAL A 7 -5.00 -2.64 2.87
N PHE A 8 -4.09 -1.93 3.53
CA PHE A 8 -3.94 -0.49 3.32
C PHE A 8 -3.04 -0.23 2.11
N ILE A 9 -3.50 0.55 1.13
CA ILE A 9 -2.69 0.93 -0.04
C ILE A 9 -2.16 2.35 0.16
N ALA A 10 -0.84 2.47 0.30
CA ALA A 10 -0.14 3.74 0.39
C ALA A 10 0.43 4.12 -0.99
N PHE A 11 0.09 5.29 -1.51
CA PHE A 11 0.50 5.74 -2.85
C PHE A 11 0.64 7.26 -2.92
N ALA A 12 1.47 7.76 -3.84
CA ALA A 12 1.53 9.19 -4.15
C ALA A 12 0.30 9.60 -4.97
N MET A 13 -0.29 10.76 -4.71
CA MET A 13 -1.50 11.21 -5.43
C MET A 13 -1.28 11.32 -6.94
N GLU A 14 -0.06 11.66 -7.35
CA GLU A 14 0.42 11.72 -8.73
C GLU A 14 0.30 10.38 -9.45
N ASP A 15 0.30 9.26 -8.71
CA ASP A 15 0.17 7.90 -9.20
C ASP A 15 -1.26 7.34 -9.06
N GLU A 16 -2.28 8.18 -8.87
CA GLU A 16 -3.68 7.75 -8.70
C GLU A 16 -4.12 6.79 -9.81
N ARG A 17 -3.73 7.04 -11.06
CA ARG A 17 -4.06 6.16 -12.20
C ARG A 17 -3.46 4.77 -12.05
N ASP A 18 -2.20 4.68 -11.64
CA ASP A 18 -1.53 3.40 -11.43
C ASP A 18 -2.14 2.66 -10.23
N ARG A 19 -2.49 3.40 -9.17
CA ARG A 19 -3.23 2.85 -8.03
C ARG A 19 -4.59 2.30 -8.46
N ASP A 20 -5.33 3.00 -9.31
CA ASP A 20 -6.63 2.54 -9.79
C ASP A 20 -6.50 1.27 -10.64
N LEU A 21 -5.46 1.17 -11.45
CA LEU A 21 -5.13 -0.06 -12.17
C LEU A 21 -4.77 -1.20 -11.20
N PHE A 22 -3.98 -0.90 -10.16
CA PHE A 22 -3.59 -1.86 -9.12
C PHE A 22 -4.79 -2.43 -8.37
N VAL A 23 -5.63 -1.56 -7.82
CA VAL A 23 -6.84 -1.95 -7.09
C VAL A 23 -7.86 -2.60 -8.04
N GLY A 24 -7.93 -2.14 -9.28
CA GLY A 24 -8.80 -2.68 -10.32
C GLY A 24 -8.53 -4.16 -10.65
N GLN A 25 -7.31 -4.67 -10.37
CA GLN A 25 -6.99 -6.08 -10.59
C GLN A 25 -7.95 -7.01 -9.85
N ARG A 26 -8.41 -6.66 -8.65
CA ARG A 26 -9.34 -7.49 -7.86
C ARG A 26 -10.70 -7.73 -8.54
N LEU A 27 -11.07 -6.89 -9.51
CA LEU A 27 -12.33 -7.01 -10.25
C LEU A 27 -12.23 -8.04 -11.39
N ASN A 28 -11.02 -8.48 -11.73
CA ASN A 28 -10.79 -9.53 -12.71
C ASN A 28 -11.00 -10.90 -12.07
N SER A 29 -11.82 -11.74 -12.69
CA SER A 29 -12.12 -13.10 -12.21
C SER A 29 -10.91 -14.04 -12.15
N ARG A 30 -9.80 -13.66 -12.78
CA ARG A 30 -8.53 -14.39 -12.76
C ARG A 30 -7.58 -13.95 -11.64
N THR A 31 -7.95 -12.94 -10.85
CA THR A 31 -7.11 -12.48 -9.75
C THR A 31 -7.24 -13.44 -8.56
N PRO A 32 -6.14 -14.01 -8.08
CA PRO A 32 -6.19 -15.08 -7.09
C PRO A 32 -6.42 -14.59 -5.65
N TYR A 33 -6.53 -13.27 -5.44
CA TYR A 33 -6.65 -12.64 -4.13
C TYR A 33 -7.79 -11.61 -4.06
N GLU A 34 -8.33 -11.41 -2.87
CA GLU A 34 -9.32 -10.39 -2.57
C GLU A 34 -8.90 -9.55 -1.35
N TYR A 35 -8.97 -8.22 -1.47
CA TYR A 35 -8.74 -7.32 -0.34
C TYR A 35 -9.60 -6.05 -0.40
N THR A 36 -9.75 -5.42 0.77
CA THR A 36 -10.40 -4.11 0.93
C THR A 36 -9.35 -3.02 1.03
N ASP A 37 -9.41 -2.01 0.15
CA ASP A 37 -8.54 -0.84 0.15
C ASP A 37 -9.09 0.28 1.06
N MET A 38 -8.20 0.87 1.87
CA MET A 38 -8.48 1.89 2.89
C MET A 38 -7.76 3.23 2.67
N SER A 39 -7.17 3.45 1.49
CA SER A 39 -6.37 4.65 1.17
C SER A 39 -7.11 5.99 1.42
N VAL A 40 -6.38 7.03 1.84
CA VAL A 40 -6.91 8.40 2.05
C VAL A 40 -6.62 9.26 0.82
N LYS A 41 -7.62 10.01 0.33
CA LYS A 41 -7.45 10.90 -0.84
C LYS A 41 -7.14 12.37 -0.49
N GLU A 42 -7.41 12.83 0.73
CA GLU A 42 -7.24 14.23 1.11
C GLU A 42 -6.62 14.39 2.52
N PRO A 43 -5.35 14.84 2.63
CA PRO A 43 -4.67 15.05 3.91
C PRO A 43 -4.95 16.43 4.55
N TYR A 44 -5.85 17.26 3.99
CA TYR A 44 -6.03 18.66 4.42
C TYR A 44 -6.94 18.87 5.65
N GLU A 45 -7.45 17.80 6.28
CA GLU A 45 -8.25 17.91 7.50
C GLU A 45 -7.37 17.81 8.76
N THR A 46 -7.62 18.67 9.74
CA THR A 46 -7.11 18.49 11.11
C THR A 46 -7.40 17.06 11.58
N GLN A 47 -6.41 16.34 12.12
CA GLN A 47 -6.47 14.91 12.53
C GLN A 47 -6.30 13.85 11.42
N TRP A 48 -5.93 14.21 10.19
CA TRP A 48 -5.72 13.22 9.12
C TRP A 48 -4.71 12.12 9.49
N LYS A 49 -3.62 12.47 10.20
CA LYS A 49 -2.59 11.51 10.67
C LYS A 49 -3.15 10.46 11.63
N GLU A 50 -4.01 10.86 12.55
CA GLU A 50 -4.65 9.96 13.53
C GLU A 50 -5.61 8.99 12.84
N ARG A 51 -6.35 9.49 11.83
CA ARG A 51 -7.23 8.67 11.00
C ARG A 51 -6.45 7.68 10.15
N VAL A 52 -5.33 8.10 9.53
CA VAL A 52 -4.41 7.23 8.80
C VAL A 52 -3.88 6.13 9.71
N LEU A 53 -3.34 6.49 10.87
CA LEU A 53 -2.81 5.53 11.85
C LEU A 53 -3.87 4.51 12.28
N ALA A 54 -5.10 4.97 12.56
CA ALA A 54 -6.21 4.07 12.90
C ALA A 54 -6.55 3.08 11.76
N ARG A 55 -6.44 3.49 10.50
CA ARG A 55 -6.67 2.61 9.33
C ARG A 55 -5.54 1.62 9.15
N VAL A 56 -4.28 2.06 9.25
CA VAL A 56 -3.11 1.19 9.22
C VAL A 56 -3.22 0.12 10.31
N ARG A 57 -3.56 0.50 11.54
CA ARG A 57 -3.80 -0.41 12.67
C ARG A 57 -4.88 -1.46 12.40
N ARG A 58 -5.97 -1.07 11.72
CA ARG A 58 -7.08 -1.97 11.37
C ARG A 58 -6.79 -2.87 10.16
N SER A 59 -5.79 -2.54 9.36
CA SER A 59 -5.38 -3.38 8.23
C SER A 59 -4.61 -4.61 8.71
N HIS A 60 -4.71 -5.71 7.96
CA HIS A 60 -3.90 -6.91 8.18
C HIS A 60 -2.48 -6.72 7.63
N GLY A 61 -2.34 -5.89 6.59
CA GLY A 61 -1.05 -5.52 6.01
C GLY A 61 -1.14 -4.24 5.17
N VAL A 62 0.01 -3.76 4.74
CA VAL A 62 0.16 -2.52 3.97
C VAL A 62 0.93 -2.81 2.68
N ILE A 63 0.41 -2.31 1.56
CA ILE A 63 1.12 -2.29 0.28
C ILE A 63 1.44 -0.84 -0.08
N ALA A 64 2.71 -0.54 -0.29
CA ALA A 64 3.16 0.76 -0.74
C ALA A 64 3.49 0.73 -2.24
N LEU A 65 2.79 1.53 -3.04
CA LEU A 65 3.06 1.67 -4.48
C LEU A 65 4.18 2.67 -4.69
N ILE A 66 5.36 2.16 -5.02
CA ILE A 66 6.60 2.94 -5.08
C ILE A 66 6.88 3.42 -6.50
N SER A 67 7.10 4.71 -6.64
CA SER A 67 7.41 5.40 -7.89
C SER A 67 8.43 6.52 -7.64
N PRO A 68 8.90 7.24 -8.68
CA PRO A 68 9.66 8.47 -8.51
C PRO A 68 8.93 9.54 -7.67
N SER A 69 7.60 9.60 -7.73
CA SER A 69 6.76 10.56 -7.00
C SER A 69 6.78 10.32 -5.49
N THR A 70 7.06 9.09 -5.05
CA THR A 70 7.10 8.71 -3.62
C THR A 70 8.08 9.58 -2.81
N VAL A 71 9.15 10.08 -3.42
CA VAL A 71 10.16 10.90 -2.73
C VAL A 71 9.55 12.21 -2.19
N GLN A 72 8.53 12.75 -2.85
CA GLN A 72 7.89 14.01 -2.50
C GLN A 72 6.50 13.82 -1.86
N ALA A 73 5.99 12.59 -1.84
CA ALA A 73 4.68 12.27 -1.30
C ALA A 73 4.72 12.12 0.23
N GLU A 74 4.74 13.24 0.94
CA GLU A 74 4.79 13.27 2.42
C GLU A 74 3.68 12.41 3.08
N GLY A 75 2.48 12.42 2.50
CA GLY A 75 1.37 11.58 2.97
C GLY A 75 1.68 10.08 2.84
N GLN A 76 2.19 9.66 1.69
CA GLN A 76 2.59 8.27 1.46
C GLN A 76 3.74 7.85 2.39
N LEU A 77 4.76 8.71 2.54
CA LEU A 77 5.90 8.43 3.41
C LEU A 77 5.45 8.28 4.87
N TRP A 78 4.54 9.13 5.33
CA TRP A 78 3.93 9.03 6.65
C TRP A 78 3.12 7.74 6.84
N GLU A 79 2.34 7.33 5.84
CA GLU A 79 1.59 6.06 5.88
C GLU A 79 2.52 4.84 5.99
N ILE A 80 3.64 4.87 5.24
CA ILE A 80 4.67 3.82 5.29
C ILE A 80 5.34 3.79 6.66
N GLU A 81 5.73 4.95 7.20
CA GLU A 81 6.34 5.07 8.52
C GLU A 81 5.41 4.49 9.60
N CYS A 82 4.12 4.86 9.58
CA CYS A 82 3.12 4.29 10.48
C CYS A 82 3.06 2.75 10.39
N ALA A 83 3.16 2.18 9.18
CA ALA A 83 3.15 0.73 9.01
C ALA A 83 4.37 0.06 9.65
N VAL A 84 5.54 0.67 9.49
CA VAL A 84 6.80 0.17 10.09
C VAL A 84 6.76 0.29 11.61
N GLU A 85 6.33 1.43 12.15
CA GLU A 85 6.25 1.66 13.60
C GLU A 85 5.23 0.72 14.28
N GLU A 86 4.10 0.46 13.63
CA GLU A 86 3.06 -0.46 14.13
C GLU A 86 3.41 -1.93 13.88
N GLY A 87 4.56 -2.24 13.28
CA GLY A 87 5.01 -3.61 13.00
C GLY A 87 4.08 -4.36 12.04
N LYS A 88 3.39 -3.64 11.15
CA LYS A 88 2.49 -4.24 10.17
C LYS A 88 3.30 -4.93 9.06
N PRO A 89 2.83 -6.09 8.55
CA PRO A 89 3.35 -6.63 7.30
C PRO A 89 3.29 -5.55 6.21
N LEU A 90 4.44 -5.21 5.63
CA LEU A 90 4.59 -4.14 4.66
C LEU A 90 5.28 -4.69 3.41
N LEU A 91 4.69 -4.45 2.25
CA LEU A 91 5.28 -4.77 0.94
C LEU A 91 5.35 -3.51 0.08
N GLY A 92 6.52 -3.22 -0.47
CA GLY A 92 6.66 -2.23 -1.53
C GLY A 92 6.49 -2.86 -2.90
N ILE A 93 5.74 -2.19 -3.77
CA ILE A 93 5.56 -2.60 -5.15
C ILE A 93 6.03 -1.46 -6.05
N PHE A 94 7.06 -1.71 -6.84
CA PHE A 94 7.50 -0.77 -7.86
C PHE A 94 6.49 -0.76 -9.01
N ILE A 95 5.84 0.39 -9.20
CA ILE A 95 4.84 0.60 -10.26
C ILE A 95 5.43 1.26 -11.52
N LYS A 96 6.69 1.73 -11.45
CA LYS A 96 7.45 2.30 -12.57
C LYS A 96 8.78 1.57 -12.75
N GLU A 97 9.48 1.87 -13.84
CA GLU A 97 10.80 1.26 -14.14
C GLU A 97 11.87 1.65 -13.11
N GLN A 98 11.78 2.86 -12.55
CA GLN A 98 12.69 3.30 -11.51
C GLN A 98 12.37 2.60 -10.18
N ARG A 99 13.34 1.86 -9.66
CA ARG A 99 13.20 1.02 -8.46
C ARG A 99 13.99 1.56 -7.28
N ILE A 100 13.61 2.74 -6.80
CA ILE A 100 14.23 3.34 -5.60
C ILE A 100 13.33 3.05 -4.41
N LYS A 101 13.81 2.20 -3.48
CA LYS A 101 13.09 1.92 -2.24
C LYS A 101 13.22 3.10 -1.27
N PRO A 102 12.11 3.64 -0.72
CA PRO A 102 12.16 4.66 0.32
C PRO A 102 12.84 4.15 1.59
N ALA A 103 13.68 4.99 2.21
CA ALA A 103 14.38 4.63 3.44
C ALA A 103 13.43 4.33 4.60
N VAL A 104 12.29 5.04 4.66
CA VAL A 104 11.24 4.86 5.67
C VAL A 104 10.65 3.44 5.70
N MET A 105 10.83 2.64 4.65
CA MET A 105 10.37 1.24 4.62
C MET A 105 11.25 0.29 5.46
N GLY A 106 12.40 0.73 5.98
CA GLY A 106 13.25 -0.09 6.82
C GLY A 106 13.61 -1.43 6.18
N SER A 107 13.34 -2.54 6.87
CA SER A 107 13.60 -3.90 6.39
C SER A 107 12.54 -4.45 5.42
N ALA A 108 11.41 -3.76 5.23
CA ALA A 108 10.30 -4.26 4.40
C ALA A 108 10.74 -4.48 2.94
N PRO A 109 10.35 -5.59 2.29
CA PRO A 109 10.75 -5.87 0.92
C PRO A 109 10.11 -4.90 -0.08
N CYS A 110 10.80 -4.65 -1.19
CA CYS A 110 10.22 -4.02 -2.38
C CYS A 110 10.42 -4.91 -3.60
N VAL A 111 9.36 -5.18 -4.35
CA VAL A 111 9.35 -6.08 -5.50
C VAL A 111 8.70 -5.42 -6.72
N ALA A 112 8.89 -6.01 -7.90
CA ALA A 112 8.18 -5.57 -9.09
C ALA A 112 6.69 -5.93 -9.02
N TRP A 113 5.83 -5.12 -9.64
CA TRP A 113 4.40 -5.41 -9.71
C TRP A 113 4.11 -6.66 -10.54
N THR A 114 3.72 -7.74 -9.87
CA THR A 114 3.26 -9.00 -10.46
C THR A 114 2.09 -9.54 -9.64
N TRP A 115 1.18 -10.30 -10.25
CA TRP A 115 0.07 -10.92 -9.52
C TRP A 115 0.57 -11.86 -8.42
N LYS A 116 1.58 -12.68 -8.72
CA LYS A 116 2.17 -13.60 -7.75
C LYS A 116 2.70 -12.89 -6.50
N ALA A 117 3.39 -11.77 -6.65
CA ALA A 117 3.91 -11.03 -5.50
C ALA A 117 2.79 -10.50 -4.58
N VAL A 118 1.66 -10.07 -5.18
CA VAL A 118 0.51 -9.57 -4.43
C VAL A 118 -0.25 -10.73 -3.77
N GLU A 119 -0.41 -11.84 -4.47
CA GLU A 119 -0.99 -13.09 -3.96
C GLU A 119 -0.21 -13.63 -2.76
N ASP A 120 1.10 -13.87 -2.94
CA ASP A 120 1.98 -14.40 -1.90
C ASP A 120 1.98 -13.50 -0.64
N PHE A 121 1.84 -12.18 -0.82
CA PHE A 121 1.70 -11.25 0.28
C PHE A 121 0.36 -11.37 0.99
N ILE A 122 -0.76 -11.32 0.25
CA ILE A 122 -2.11 -11.37 0.82
C ILE A 122 -2.37 -12.69 1.54
N ASP A 123 -1.90 -13.82 0.99
CA ASP A 123 -2.01 -15.14 1.61
C ASP A 123 -1.13 -15.28 2.86
N GLY A 124 -0.09 -14.46 2.98
CA GLY A 124 0.79 -14.37 4.15
C GLY A 124 0.28 -13.47 5.28
N LEU A 125 -0.82 -12.72 5.09
CA LEU A 125 -1.49 -11.88 6.10
C LEU A 125 -2.47 -12.69 6.96
#